data_AF-E9GUN1-F1
#
_entry.id   AF-E9GUN1-F1
#
_cell.length_a   1.000
_cell.length_b   1.000
_cell.length_c   1.000
_cell.angle_alpha   90.00
_cell.angle_beta   90.00
_cell.angle_gamma   90.00
#
_symmetry.space_group_name_H-M   'P 1'
#
loop_
_entity.id
_entity.type
_entity.pdbx_description
1 polymer ?
#
loop_
_entity_poly.entity_id
_entity_poly.type
_entity_poly.pdbx_seq_one_letter_code
_entity_poly.pdbx_strand_id
1 'polypeptide(L)'
;MNLGTPYRIAKHLKISKRSVNLWINRYEEERELQCKVNANGRPSLTTENEDFLLTCSAVVNNFDNSLAIAGNAGLAHFSQNSISRRLTKSGMHSRVAAIKDILTEEHRAARLHFARRYVHYAIEFWRWVIFTDEKSCAAIHNAHHTREWLALHPQLVALDWPTKGADMNPIENIWGYLVCKLTKARTEEGMPYHACDANNANLLFELVRTEWGKLQ
;
A
#
# COMPACT_ATOMS: atom_id res chain seq x y z
N MET A 1 -12.11 -50.89 -30.79
CA MET A 1 -12.36 -50.26 -32.12
C MET A 1 -11.02 -50.05 -32.81
N ASN A 2 -10.80 -50.70 -33.95
CA ASN A 2 -9.52 -50.63 -34.66
C ASN A 2 -9.49 -49.34 -35.52
N LEU A 3 -8.96 -48.24 -34.94
CA LEU A 3 -8.85 -46.92 -35.58
C LEU A 3 -7.65 -46.81 -36.53
N GLY A 4 -7.10 -47.94 -37.02
CA GLY A 4 -5.79 -48.05 -37.67
C GLY A 4 -5.58 -47.26 -38.98
N THR A 5 -6.50 -46.39 -39.40
CA THR A 5 -6.26 -45.48 -40.53
C THR A 5 -6.43 -44.01 -40.12
N PRO A 6 -5.51 -43.11 -40.51
CA PRO A 6 -5.59 -41.68 -40.21
C PRO A 6 -6.92 -41.03 -40.64
N TYR A 7 -7.55 -41.56 -41.68
CA TYR A 7 -8.85 -41.12 -42.17
C TYR A 7 -9.99 -41.37 -41.14
N ARG A 8 -10.00 -42.53 -40.49
CA ARG A 8 -11.03 -42.86 -39.49
C ARG A 8 -10.86 -42.02 -38.23
N ILE A 9 -9.62 -41.76 -37.83
CA ILE A 9 -9.27 -40.86 -36.73
C ILE A 9 -9.76 -39.43 -37.02
N ALA A 10 -9.44 -38.91 -38.21
CA ALA A 10 -9.88 -37.59 -38.66
C ALA A 10 -11.41 -37.43 -38.67
N LYS A 11 -12.13 -38.43 -39.19
CA LYS A 11 -13.60 -38.45 -39.25
C LYS A 11 -14.24 -38.52 -37.87
N HIS A 12 -13.65 -39.27 -36.94
CA HIS A 12 -14.15 -39.41 -35.57
C HIS A 12 -13.91 -38.14 -34.74
N LEU A 13 -12.73 -37.52 -34.87
CA LEU A 13 -12.35 -36.31 -34.13
C LEU A 13 -12.80 -35.00 -34.78
N LYS A 14 -13.35 -35.05 -36.02
CA LYS A 14 -13.74 -33.88 -36.82
C LYS A 14 -12.58 -32.89 -37.07
N ILE A 15 -11.37 -33.41 -37.23
CA ILE A 15 -10.15 -32.63 -37.49
C ILE A 15 -9.64 -32.96 -38.91
N SER A 16 -8.87 -32.06 -39.51
CA SER A 16 -8.27 -32.31 -40.83
C SER A 16 -7.35 -33.54 -40.81
N LYS A 17 -7.39 -34.36 -41.88
CA LYS A 17 -6.46 -35.50 -42.08
C LYS A 17 -4.99 -35.05 -42.01
N ARG A 18 -4.70 -33.82 -42.47
CA ARG A 18 -3.36 -33.21 -42.43
C ARG A 18 -2.85 -33.06 -41.00
N SER A 19 -3.68 -32.57 -40.09
CA SER A 19 -3.33 -32.45 -38.68
C SER A 19 -3.10 -33.82 -38.04
N VAL A 20 -3.94 -34.82 -38.35
CA VAL A 20 -3.77 -36.19 -37.83
C VAL A 20 -2.44 -36.79 -38.27
N ASN A 21 -2.10 -36.70 -39.56
CA ASN A 21 -0.81 -37.16 -40.08
C ASN A 21 0.38 -36.39 -39.47
N LEU A 22 0.24 -35.08 -39.26
CA LEU A 22 1.28 -34.25 -38.64
C LEU A 22 1.57 -34.72 -37.20
N TRP A 23 0.54 -35.05 -36.43
CA TRP A 23 0.69 -35.60 -35.08
C TRP A 23 1.23 -37.04 -35.06
N ILE A 24 0.82 -37.89 -36.01
CA ILE A 24 1.34 -39.27 -36.14
C ILE A 24 2.84 -39.23 -36.45
N ASN A 25 3.25 -38.49 -37.49
CA ASN A 25 4.67 -38.37 -37.86
C ASN A 25 5.50 -37.80 -36.72
N ARG A 26 4.98 -36.78 -36.03
CA ARG A 26 5.65 -36.19 -34.87
C ARG A 26 5.82 -37.19 -33.71
N TYR A 27 4.80 -38.02 -33.45
CA TYR A 27 4.90 -39.08 -32.44
C TYR A 27 5.84 -40.21 -32.87
N GLU A 28 5.96 -40.46 -34.17
CA GLU A 28 6.93 -41.43 -34.71
C GLU A 28 8.37 -40.96 -34.53
N GLU A 29 8.64 -39.66 -34.74
CA GLU A 29 9.96 -39.03 -34.60
C GLU A 29 10.36 -38.75 -33.14
N GLU A 30 9.52 -38.04 -32.39
CA GLU A 30 9.86 -37.52 -31.06
C GLU A 30 9.36 -38.39 -29.91
N ARG A 31 8.43 -39.34 -30.18
CA ARG A 31 7.68 -40.10 -29.16
C ARG A 31 6.97 -39.23 -28.14
N GLU A 32 6.72 -37.95 -28.47
CA GLU A 32 6.14 -36.95 -27.57
C GLU A 32 4.89 -36.30 -28.18
N LEU A 33 3.84 -36.17 -27.37
CA LEU A 33 2.55 -35.59 -27.77
C LEU A 33 2.33 -34.18 -27.20
N GLN A 34 3.33 -33.59 -26.53
CA GLN A 34 3.21 -32.24 -25.98
C GLN A 34 3.22 -31.17 -27.08
N CYS A 35 2.49 -30.08 -26.88
CA CYS A 35 2.55 -28.94 -27.79
C CYS A 35 3.95 -28.30 -27.76
N LYS A 36 4.59 -28.13 -28.93
CA LYS A 36 5.80 -27.29 -29.04
C LYS A 36 5.41 -25.84 -28.79
N VAL A 37 5.78 -25.32 -27.64
CA VAL A 37 5.66 -23.90 -27.32
C VAL A 37 6.94 -23.21 -27.78
N ASN A 38 6.81 -22.07 -28.48
CA ASN A 38 7.97 -21.22 -28.78
C ASN A 38 8.49 -20.62 -27.46
N ALA A 39 9.54 -21.23 -26.90
CA ALA A 39 10.16 -20.78 -25.64
C ALA A 39 10.57 -19.30 -25.67
N ASN A 40 10.99 -18.81 -26.84
CA ASN A 40 11.52 -17.45 -26.99
C ASN A 40 10.47 -16.42 -27.40
N GLY A 41 9.21 -16.83 -27.57
CA GLY A 41 8.09 -15.94 -27.89
C GLY A 41 8.35 -14.96 -29.03
N ARG A 42 7.61 -13.85 -29.05
CA ARG A 42 7.91 -12.70 -29.90
C ARG A 42 8.98 -11.85 -29.22
N PRO A 43 10.09 -11.49 -29.90
CA PRO A 43 11.09 -10.59 -29.34
C PRO A 43 10.47 -9.28 -28.85
N SER A 44 11.01 -8.75 -27.75
CA SER A 44 10.62 -7.44 -27.26
C SER A 44 11.00 -6.34 -28.26
N LEU A 45 10.18 -5.29 -28.29
CA LEU A 45 10.51 -4.09 -29.06
C LEU A 45 11.64 -3.28 -28.42
N THR A 46 11.83 -3.40 -27.10
CA THR A 46 12.90 -2.74 -26.35
C THR A 46 14.12 -3.64 -26.21
N THR A 47 15.28 -3.00 -26.12
CA THR A 47 16.57 -3.60 -25.75
C THR A 47 16.76 -3.60 -24.23
N GLU A 48 17.71 -4.42 -23.76
CA GLU A 48 18.03 -4.49 -22.34
C GLU A 48 18.60 -3.17 -21.79
N ASN A 49 19.40 -2.45 -22.60
CA ASN A 49 19.93 -1.14 -22.24
C ASN A 49 18.81 -0.09 -22.08
N GLU A 50 17.80 -0.13 -22.94
CA GLU A 50 16.63 0.75 -22.83
C GLU A 50 15.79 0.45 -21.58
N ASP A 51 15.58 -0.84 -21.29
CA ASP A 51 14.90 -1.28 -20.08
C ASP A 51 15.70 -0.84 -18.82
N PHE A 52 17.03 -0.86 -18.88
CA PHE A 52 17.92 -0.34 -17.84
C PHE A 52 17.82 1.18 -17.68
N LEU A 53 17.80 1.94 -18.77
CA LEU A 53 17.65 3.40 -18.73
C LEU A 53 16.29 3.81 -18.15
N LEU A 54 15.19 3.14 -18.55
CA LEU A 54 13.87 3.35 -17.95
C LEU A 54 13.89 3.10 -16.44
N THR A 55 14.61 2.06 -16.02
CA THR A 55 14.75 1.69 -14.62
C THR A 55 15.50 2.78 -13.85
N CYS A 56 16.62 3.26 -14.37
CA CYS A 56 17.40 4.34 -13.76
C CYS A 56 16.58 5.64 -13.67
N SER A 57 15.89 6.05 -14.74
CA SER A 57 15.07 7.26 -14.75
C SER A 57 13.95 7.20 -13.70
N ALA A 58 13.31 6.05 -13.51
CA ALA A 58 12.27 5.86 -12.51
C ALA A 58 12.80 5.90 -11.06
N VAL A 59 14.06 5.49 -10.84
CA VAL A 59 14.72 5.54 -9.52
C VAL A 59 15.21 6.94 -9.16
N VAL A 60 15.58 7.75 -10.16
CA VAL A 60 16.00 9.15 -9.93
C VAL A 60 14.82 9.99 -9.43
N ASN A 61 13.64 9.83 -10.03
CA ASN A 61 12.43 10.56 -9.67
C ASN A 61 11.23 9.62 -9.51
N ASN A 62 10.94 9.25 -8.26
CA ASN A 62 9.91 8.27 -7.91
C ASN A 62 8.47 8.77 -8.17
N PHE A 63 8.30 10.07 -8.45
CA PHE A 63 7.02 10.72 -8.66
C PHE A 63 6.68 10.94 -10.14
N ASP A 64 7.61 10.65 -11.05
CA ASP A 64 7.38 10.86 -12.48
C ASP A 64 6.37 9.85 -13.03
N ASN A 65 5.55 10.33 -13.98
CA ASN A 65 4.64 9.45 -14.71
C ASN A 65 5.39 8.62 -15.76
N SER A 66 4.79 7.52 -16.24
CA SER A 66 5.46 6.62 -17.20
C SER A 66 5.93 7.31 -18.48
N LEU A 67 5.24 8.37 -18.93
CA LEU A 67 5.63 9.11 -20.14
C LEU A 67 6.82 10.04 -19.88
N ALA A 68 6.86 10.70 -18.73
CA ALA A 68 7.98 11.52 -18.28
C ALA A 68 9.24 10.66 -18.08
N ILE A 69 9.10 9.48 -17.47
CA ILE A 69 10.18 8.49 -17.33
C ILE A 69 10.73 8.12 -18.71
N ALA A 70 9.84 7.83 -19.67
CA ALA A 70 10.26 7.50 -21.04
C ALA A 70 10.88 8.70 -21.77
N GLY A 71 10.39 9.92 -21.54
CA GLY A 71 10.99 11.15 -22.06
C GLY A 71 12.43 11.32 -21.56
N ASN A 72 12.65 11.13 -20.26
CA ASN A 72 13.97 11.21 -19.63
C ASN A 72 14.93 10.12 -20.14
N ALA A 73 14.41 8.95 -20.53
CA ALA A 73 15.18 7.86 -21.11
C ALA A 73 15.36 7.97 -22.64
N GLY A 74 14.75 8.95 -23.32
CA GLY A 74 14.81 9.08 -24.78
C GLY A 74 13.88 8.12 -25.56
N LEU A 75 12.90 7.53 -24.88
CA LEU A 75 12.03 6.45 -25.38
C LEU A 75 10.55 6.85 -25.45
N ALA A 76 10.27 8.15 -25.62
CA ALA A 76 8.92 8.72 -25.68
C ALA A 76 8.04 8.17 -26.83
N HIS A 77 8.63 7.44 -27.78
CA HIS A 77 7.92 6.80 -28.88
C HIS A 77 7.16 5.53 -28.47
N PHE A 78 7.44 4.96 -27.29
CA PHE A 78 6.71 3.79 -26.80
C PHE A 78 5.40 4.17 -26.11
N SER A 79 4.42 3.27 -26.21
CA SER A 79 3.16 3.43 -25.48
C SER A 79 3.36 3.36 -23.97
N GLN A 80 2.54 4.09 -23.21
CA GLN A 80 2.50 4.05 -21.75
C GLN A 80 2.40 2.61 -21.20
N ASN A 81 1.64 1.75 -21.88
CA ASN A 81 1.45 0.35 -21.49
C ASN A 81 2.73 -0.47 -21.67
N SER A 82 3.50 -0.22 -22.74
CA SER A 82 4.80 -0.86 -22.95
C SER A 82 5.76 -0.48 -21.83
N ILE A 83 5.85 0.82 -21.52
CA ILE A 83 6.73 1.34 -20.45
C ILE A 83 6.35 0.75 -19.09
N SER A 84 5.04 0.76 -18.77
CA SER A 84 4.55 0.22 -17.49
C SER A 84 4.85 -1.27 -17.34
N ARG A 85 4.68 -2.07 -18.41
CA ARG A 85 5.04 -3.50 -18.41
C ARG A 85 6.54 -3.71 -18.17
N ARG A 86 7.42 -2.85 -18.73
CA ARG A 86 8.86 -2.93 -18.49
C ARG A 86 9.22 -2.61 -17.06
N LEU A 87 8.68 -1.52 -16.52
CA LEU A 87 8.90 -1.17 -15.12
C LEU A 87 8.43 -2.28 -14.18
N THR A 88 7.24 -2.85 -14.41
CA THR A 88 6.75 -3.99 -13.62
C THR A 88 7.63 -5.23 -13.77
N LYS A 89 8.14 -5.53 -14.97
CA LYS A 89 9.09 -6.64 -15.18
C LYS A 89 10.38 -6.44 -14.38
N SER A 90 10.85 -5.19 -14.25
CA SER A 90 11.97 -4.81 -13.39
C SER A 90 11.62 -4.73 -11.90
N GLY A 91 10.39 -5.09 -11.49
CA GLY A 91 9.94 -5.05 -10.10
C GLY A 91 9.41 -3.70 -9.62
N MET A 92 9.39 -2.67 -10.47
CA MET A 92 8.84 -1.36 -10.14
C MET A 92 7.33 -1.33 -10.32
N HIS A 93 6.64 -1.03 -9.22
CA HIS A 93 5.20 -0.90 -9.19
C HIS A 93 4.83 0.50 -8.71
N SER A 94 3.83 1.11 -9.35
CA SER A 94 3.30 2.36 -8.85
C SER A 94 2.58 2.16 -7.52
N ARG A 95 2.73 3.14 -6.63
CA ARG A 95 2.08 3.24 -5.33
C ARG A 95 1.68 4.69 -5.09
N VAL A 96 0.64 4.90 -4.29
CA VAL A 96 0.28 6.23 -3.81
C VAL A 96 1.18 6.56 -2.62
N ALA A 97 1.92 7.66 -2.71
CA ALA A 97 2.75 8.12 -1.59
C ALA A 97 1.86 8.52 -0.40
N ALA A 98 2.29 8.18 0.81
CA ALA A 98 1.57 8.58 2.02
C ALA A 98 1.59 10.11 2.17
N ILE A 99 0.41 10.70 2.38
CA ILE A 99 0.28 12.13 2.70
C ILE A 99 0.84 12.33 4.12
N LYS A 100 1.81 13.24 4.25
CA LYS A 100 2.44 13.59 5.53
C LYS A 100 2.58 15.10 5.62
N ASP A 101 2.54 15.62 6.83
CA ASP A 101 2.83 17.03 7.07
C ASP A 101 4.26 17.37 6.66
N ILE A 102 4.42 18.53 6.02
CA ILE A 102 5.74 19.08 5.70
C ILE A 102 6.38 19.55 7.01
N LEU A 103 7.49 18.90 7.37
CA LEU A 103 8.32 19.25 8.52
C LEU A 103 9.45 20.18 8.09
N THR A 104 9.54 21.34 8.75
CA THR A 104 10.70 22.22 8.67
C THR A 104 11.89 21.59 9.40
N GLU A 105 13.10 22.11 9.17
CA GLU A 105 14.29 21.60 9.84
C GLU A 105 14.23 21.78 11.36
N GLU A 106 13.62 22.87 11.83
CA GLU A 106 13.35 23.12 13.25
C GLU A 106 12.43 22.05 13.86
N HIS A 107 11.35 21.68 13.16
CA HIS A 107 10.47 20.59 13.62
C HIS A 107 11.24 19.27 13.74
N ARG A 108 12.10 18.95 12.75
CA ARG A 108 12.90 17.72 12.77
C ARG A 108 13.88 17.70 13.94
N ALA A 109 14.57 18.81 14.20
CA ALA A 109 15.49 18.94 15.32
C ALA A 109 14.77 18.78 16.67
N ALA A 110 13.63 19.44 16.86
CA ALA A 110 12.84 19.33 18.08
C ALA A 110 12.34 17.89 18.32
N ARG A 111 11.86 17.22 17.28
CA ARG A 111 11.41 15.82 17.34
C ARG A 111 12.56 14.86 17.67
N LEU A 112 13.72 15.06 17.05
CA LEU A 112 14.91 14.27 17.33
C LEU A 112 15.40 14.48 18.77
N HIS A 113 15.36 15.73 19.26
CA HIS A 113 15.69 16.05 20.64
C HIS A 113 14.77 15.31 21.62
N PHE A 114 13.45 15.41 21.43
CA PHE A 114 12.46 14.72 22.25
C PHE A 114 12.70 13.19 22.25
N ALA A 115 12.87 12.59 21.07
CA ALA A 115 13.11 11.16 20.96
C ALA A 115 14.38 10.73 21.71
N ARG A 116 15.50 11.44 21.51
CA ARG A 116 16.77 11.17 22.20
C ARG A 116 16.66 11.37 23.71
N ARG A 117 15.88 12.36 24.15
CA ARG A 117 15.68 12.67 25.57
C ARG A 117 14.98 11.52 26.29
N TYR A 118 13.90 10.98 25.71
CA TYR A 118 13.04 10.01 26.40
C TYR A 118 13.26 8.55 26.01
N VAL A 119 14.01 8.23 24.95
CA VAL A 119 14.25 6.83 24.52
C VAL A 119 14.88 5.96 25.61
N HIS A 120 15.67 6.56 26.50
CA HIS A 120 16.36 5.84 27.59
C HIS A 120 15.53 5.74 28.88
N TYR A 121 14.35 6.34 28.93
CA TYR A 121 13.50 6.29 30.12
C TYR A 121 12.83 4.92 30.23
N ALA A 122 12.81 4.36 31.44
CA ALA A 122 12.22 3.06 31.73
C ALA A 122 10.69 3.06 31.54
N ILE A 123 10.11 1.87 31.33
CA ILE A 123 8.65 1.72 31.18
C ILE A 123 7.86 2.27 32.37
N GLU A 124 8.42 2.20 33.59
CA GLU A 124 7.77 2.76 34.78
C GLU A 124 7.59 4.28 34.69
N PHE A 125 8.49 5.00 34.02
CA PHE A 125 8.28 6.43 33.76
C PHE A 125 7.06 6.63 32.86
N TRP A 126 7.00 5.90 31.75
CA TRP A 126 5.88 6.00 30.79
C TRP A 126 4.55 5.58 31.39
N ARG A 127 4.54 4.73 32.42
CA ARG A 127 3.33 4.37 33.17
C ARG A 127 2.70 5.56 33.92
N TRP A 128 3.49 6.57 34.27
CA TRP A 128 3.01 7.81 34.88
C TRP A 128 2.68 8.90 33.87
N VAL A 129 2.98 8.70 32.58
CA VAL A 129 2.70 9.66 31.52
C VAL A 129 1.28 9.44 31.01
N ILE A 130 0.46 10.49 31.10
CA ILE A 130 -0.89 10.49 30.56
C ILE A 130 -0.85 11.24 29.23
N PHE A 131 -1.22 10.54 28.15
CA PHE A 131 -1.39 11.15 26.84
C PHE A 131 -2.85 11.57 26.67
N THR A 132 -3.06 12.85 26.42
CA THR A 132 -4.37 13.42 26.09
C THR A 132 -4.27 14.15 24.77
N ASP A 133 -5.25 13.98 23.91
CA ASP A 133 -5.35 14.73 22.66
C ASP A 133 -6.80 15.03 22.35
N GLU A 134 -7.07 16.25 21.90
CA GLU A 134 -8.39 16.68 21.47
C GLU A 134 -8.37 16.85 19.96
N LYS A 135 -9.17 16.05 19.25
CA LYS A 135 -9.43 16.27 17.83
C LYS A 135 -10.48 17.37 17.67
N SER A 136 -10.14 18.61 18.05
CA SER A 136 -11.03 19.77 17.95
C SER A 136 -10.86 20.50 16.61
N CYS A 137 -11.98 20.82 15.93
CA CYS A 137 -12.01 21.61 14.68
C CYS A 137 -11.73 23.12 14.87
N ALA A 138 -10.98 23.52 15.91
CA ALA A 138 -10.67 24.92 16.25
C ALA A 138 -9.20 25.11 16.66
N ALA A 139 -8.73 26.36 16.61
CA ALA A 139 -7.32 26.72 16.70
C ALA A 139 -6.69 26.50 18.11
N ILE A 140 -5.73 25.57 18.12
CA ILE A 140 -4.55 25.33 18.99
C ILE A 140 -4.54 25.92 20.42
N HIS A 141 -4.51 25.00 21.38
CA HIS A 141 -4.40 25.10 22.84
C HIS A 141 -3.30 26.05 23.38
N ASN A 142 -3.56 27.36 23.37
CA ASN A 142 -2.74 28.36 24.06
C ASN A 142 -3.58 29.30 24.94
N ALA A 143 -4.68 28.78 25.49
CA ALA A 143 -5.52 29.57 26.39
C ALA A 143 -4.73 29.94 27.66
N HIS A 144 -4.73 31.23 27.99
CA HIS A 144 -4.08 31.77 29.19
C HIS A 144 -4.52 31.02 30.46
N HIS A 145 -5.82 30.77 30.56
CA HIS A 145 -6.43 30.09 31.70
C HIS A 145 -5.86 28.69 31.92
N THR A 146 -5.60 27.93 30.86
CA THR A 146 -4.99 26.60 30.94
C THR A 146 -3.55 26.68 31.46
N ARG A 147 -2.79 27.70 31.05
CA ARG A 147 -1.39 27.89 31.53
C ARG A 147 -1.35 28.30 33.00
N GLU A 148 -2.24 29.19 33.42
CA GLU A 148 -2.40 29.56 34.83
C GLU A 148 -2.79 28.35 35.68
N TRP A 149 -3.74 27.55 35.21
CA TRP A 149 -4.16 26.35 35.92
C TRP A 149 -3.01 25.34 36.07
N LEU A 150 -2.23 25.08 35.01
CA LEU A 150 -1.06 24.20 35.09
C LEU A 150 0.02 24.75 36.04
N ALA A 151 0.24 26.07 36.06
CA ALA A 151 1.17 26.70 36.99
C ALA A 151 0.75 26.53 38.46
N LEU A 152 -0.56 26.45 38.73
CA LEU A 152 -1.11 26.17 40.06
C LEU A 152 -1.04 24.68 40.46
N HIS A 153 -0.77 23.77 39.52
CA HIS A 153 -0.73 22.32 39.74
C HIS A 153 0.65 21.73 39.37
N PRO A 154 1.72 22.03 40.14
CA PRO A 154 3.09 21.61 39.82
C PRO A 154 3.31 20.09 39.83
N GLN A 155 2.36 19.32 40.39
CA GLN A 155 2.35 17.86 40.31
C GLN A 155 2.12 17.34 38.88
N LEU A 156 1.59 18.17 37.97
CA LEU A 156 1.42 17.84 36.56
C LEU A 156 2.55 18.49 35.76
N VAL A 157 3.52 17.67 35.36
CA VAL A 157 4.65 18.13 34.54
C VAL A 157 4.31 17.92 33.06
N ALA A 158 4.21 19.01 32.32
CA ALA A 158 4.08 18.95 30.87
C ALA A 158 5.42 18.48 30.25
N LEU A 159 5.36 17.48 29.36
CA LEU A 159 6.51 17.08 28.55
C LEU A 159 6.83 18.17 27.52
N ASP A 160 8.09 18.26 27.10
CA ASP A 160 8.55 19.16 26.03
C ASP A 160 8.16 18.63 24.64
N TRP A 161 6.85 18.44 24.44
CA TRP A 161 6.27 17.83 23.25
C TRP A 161 6.60 18.62 21.98
N PRO A 162 7.12 17.98 20.92
CA PRO A 162 7.50 18.68 19.71
C PRO A 162 6.28 19.13 18.88
N THR A 163 6.39 20.28 18.22
CA THR A 163 5.40 20.76 17.25
C THR A 163 5.20 19.74 16.13
N LYS A 164 3.95 19.53 15.69
CA LYS A 164 3.57 18.49 14.71
C LYS A 164 4.08 17.10 15.10
N GLY A 165 4.01 16.77 16.39
CA GLY A 165 4.45 15.50 16.99
C GLY A 165 3.39 14.39 17.04
N ALA A 166 2.31 14.46 16.25
CA ALA A 166 1.16 13.55 16.37
C ALA A 166 1.53 12.05 16.27
N ASP A 167 2.47 11.70 15.40
CA ASP A 167 2.98 10.32 15.26
C ASP A 167 3.80 9.82 16.47
N MET A 168 4.21 10.72 17.36
CA MET A 168 4.89 10.37 18.61
C MET A 168 3.87 10.12 19.74
N ASN A 169 2.60 10.49 19.55
CA ASN A 169 1.53 10.33 20.52
C ASN A 169 0.87 8.94 20.37
N PRO A 170 0.97 8.03 21.35
CA PRO A 170 0.35 6.72 21.26
C PRO A 170 -1.17 6.78 21.05
N ILE A 171 -1.84 7.85 21.49
CA ILE A 171 -3.29 8.00 21.33
C ILE A 171 -3.71 8.07 19.85
N GLU A 172 -2.85 8.60 18.96
CA GLU A 172 -3.12 8.67 17.52
C GLU A 172 -3.11 7.27 16.89
N ASN A 173 -2.28 6.36 17.41
CA ASN A 173 -2.32 4.95 17.00
C ASN A 173 -3.63 4.27 17.44
N ILE A 174 -4.10 4.59 18.65
CA ILE A 174 -5.38 4.08 19.17
C ILE A 174 -6.55 4.64 18.33
N TRP A 175 -6.55 5.94 18.03
CA TRP A 175 -7.53 6.56 17.13
C TRP A 175 -7.48 5.94 15.73
N GLY A 176 -6.29 5.72 15.18
CA GLY A 176 -6.11 5.05 13.89
C GLY A 176 -6.70 3.63 13.90
N TYR A 177 -6.49 2.87 14.97
CA TYR A 177 -7.10 1.56 15.16
C TYR A 177 -8.63 1.63 15.22
N LEU A 178 -9.18 2.53 16.03
CA LEU A 178 -10.63 2.71 16.19
C LEU A 178 -11.29 3.13 14.88
N VAL A 179 -10.74 4.14 14.19
CA VAL A 179 -11.22 4.56 12.87
C VAL A 179 -11.19 3.39 11.90
N CYS A 180 -10.08 2.66 11.83
CA CYS A 180 -9.96 1.49 10.95
C CYS A 180 -11.02 0.42 11.27
N LYS A 181 -11.28 0.13 12.55
CA LYS A 181 -12.31 -0.83 12.97
C LYS A 181 -13.71 -0.35 12.64
N LEU A 182 -14.02 0.90 12.96
CA LEU A 182 -15.31 1.52 12.66
C LEU A 182 -15.57 1.65 11.15
N THR A 183 -14.53 1.88 10.35
CA THR A 183 -14.59 1.97 8.89
C THR A 183 -14.73 0.59 8.23
N LYS A 184 -14.11 -0.44 8.81
CA LYS A 184 -14.16 -1.82 8.30
C LYS A 184 -15.30 -2.66 8.88
N ALA A 185 -16.07 -2.11 9.82
CA ALA A 185 -17.25 -2.75 10.38
C ALA A 185 -18.37 -2.82 9.33
N ARG A 186 -18.23 -3.76 8.40
CA ARG A 186 -19.27 -4.26 7.53
C ARG A 186 -19.33 -5.77 7.75
N THR A 187 -20.53 -6.32 7.83
CA THR A 187 -20.71 -7.73 8.16
C THR A 187 -21.82 -8.33 7.29
N GLU A 188 -21.82 -9.65 7.05
CA GLU A 188 -22.81 -10.34 6.19
C GLU A 188 -24.22 -10.40 6.80
N GLU A 189 -24.32 -10.32 8.14
CA GLU A 189 -25.54 -10.01 8.92
C GLU A 189 -25.54 -8.58 9.51
N GLY A 190 -24.47 -7.79 9.28
CA GLY A 190 -24.41 -6.31 9.38
C GLY A 190 -24.46 -5.62 10.76
N MET A 191 -23.38 -4.93 11.20
CA MET A 191 -23.56 -3.66 11.93
C MET A 191 -24.34 -2.73 10.98
N PRO A 192 -25.41 -2.06 11.44
CA PRO A 192 -26.39 -1.46 10.54
C PRO A 192 -25.86 -0.28 9.70
N TYR A 193 -24.71 0.32 10.05
CA TYR A 193 -24.19 1.52 9.39
C TYR A 193 -22.68 1.76 9.62
N HIS A 194 -22.01 2.46 8.70
CA HIS A 194 -20.62 2.92 8.86
C HIS A 194 -20.56 4.05 9.90
N ALA A 195 -19.41 4.35 10.53
CA ALA A 195 -19.31 5.51 11.44
C ALA A 195 -19.65 6.86 10.76
N CYS A 196 -19.48 6.96 9.44
CA CYS A 196 -19.89 8.15 8.66
C CYS A 196 -21.41 8.26 8.45
N ASP A 197 -22.13 7.17 8.69
CA ASP A 197 -23.58 7.07 8.53
C ASP A 197 -24.31 7.29 9.89
N ALA A 198 -23.55 7.54 10.97
CA ALA A 198 -24.10 7.86 12.28
C ALA A 198 -24.78 9.22 12.25
N ASN A 199 -26.11 9.22 12.10
CA ASN A 199 -26.94 10.44 12.06
C ASN A 199 -27.07 11.17 13.41
N ASN A 200 -26.58 10.59 14.51
CA ASN A 200 -26.64 11.18 15.85
C ASN A 200 -25.36 10.84 16.65
N ALA A 201 -24.87 11.81 17.41
CA ALA A 201 -23.70 11.69 18.28
C ALA A 201 -23.81 10.51 19.26
N ASN A 202 -25.01 10.23 19.79
CA ASN A 202 -25.23 9.15 20.75
C ASN A 202 -24.88 7.76 20.20
N LEU A 203 -25.26 7.48 18.94
CA LEU A 203 -24.97 6.20 18.29
C LEU A 203 -23.47 6.03 18.04
N LEU A 204 -22.79 7.12 17.65
CA LEU A 204 -21.34 7.13 17.51
C LEU A 204 -20.64 6.85 18.84
N PHE A 205 -21.09 7.48 19.94
CA PHE A 205 -20.53 7.24 21.26
C PHE A 205 -20.71 5.80 21.76
N GLU A 206 -21.86 5.19 21.51
CA GLU A 206 -22.11 3.79 21.88
C GLU A 206 -21.21 2.82 21.10
N LEU A 207 -21.02 3.06 19.80
CA LEU A 207 -20.11 2.29 18.96
C LEU A 207 -18.66 2.41 19.41
N VAL A 208 -18.20 3.65 19.63
CA VAL A 208 -16.85 3.91 20.13
C VAL A 208 -16.64 3.22 21.48
N ARG A 209 -17.61 3.30 22.39
CA ARG A 209 -17.55 2.63 23.70
C ARG A 209 -17.41 1.12 23.55
N THR A 210 -18.16 0.51 22.63
CA THR A 210 -18.13 -0.94 22.39
C THR A 210 -16.77 -1.39 21.87
N GLU A 211 -16.20 -0.69 20.87
CA GLU A 211 -14.88 -1.02 20.34
C GLU A 211 -13.76 -0.71 21.34
N TRP A 212 -13.90 0.36 22.13
CA TRP A 212 -12.95 0.69 23.20
C TRP A 212 -12.91 -0.38 24.29
N GLY A 213 -14.07 -0.92 24.68
CA GLY A 213 -14.16 -1.98 25.68
C GLY A 213 -13.44 -3.28 25.28
N LYS A 214 -13.19 -3.51 23.97
CA LYS A 214 -12.42 -4.67 23.49
C LYS A 214 -10.90 -4.51 23.62
N LEU A 215 -10.43 -3.29 23.90
CA LEU A 215 -9.00 -2.98 24.06
C LEU A 215 -8.51 -3.15 25.51
N GLN A 216 -9.42 -3.37 26.46
CA GLN A 216 -9.16 -3.60 27.88
C GLN A 216 -8.95 -5.08 28.17
#